data_AF-W1YA84-F1
#
_entry.id   AF-W1YA84-F1
#
_cell.length_a   1.000
_cell.length_b   1.000
_cell.length_c   1.000
_cell.angle_alpha   90.00
_cell.angle_beta   90.00
_cell.angle_gamma   90.00
#
_symmetry.space_group_name_H-M   'P 1'
#
loop_
_entity.id
_entity.type
_entity.pdbx_description
1 polymer ?
#
loop_
_entity_poly.entity_id
_entity_poly.type
_entity_poly.pdbx_seq_one_letter_code
_entity_poly.pdbx_strand_id
1 'polypeptide(L)'
;CARFPHLHRFELHQPIRWAQGCPLEKMVSEALVFDDENFTHTPQGNIVISAFEQTLWRSDPETPLKVYQLLSGAHYRTSPLDLRRMMDAPGQHFLQA
;
A
#
# COMPACT_ATOMS: atom_id res chain seq x y z
N CYS A 1 -2.40 19.65 -8.79
CA CYS A 1 -1.71 20.11 -7.56
C CYS A 1 -0.87 21.36 -7.82
N ALA A 2 -1.48 22.53 -8.02
CA ALA A 2 -0.79 23.81 -8.24
C ALA A 2 -1.06 24.81 -7.08
N ARG A 3 -1.11 24.32 -5.83
CA ARG A 3 -1.79 25.03 -4.74
C ARG A 3 -0.84 25.68 -3.71
N PHE A 4 0.47 25.40 -3.77
CA PHE A 4 1.46 25.96 -2.83
C PHE A 4 2.79 26.24 -3.56
N PRO A 5 2.95 27.42 -4.18
CA PRO A 5 4.12 27.74 -5.01
C PRO A 5 5.43 27.86 -4.23
N HIS A 6 5.36 27.99 -2.89
CA HIS A 6 6.51 28.15 -2.00
C HIS A 6 6.54 27.08 -0.91
N LEU A 7 6.05 25.87 -1.20
CA LEU A 7 6.08 24.78 -0.24
C LEU A 7 7.53 24.29 -0.03
N HIS A 8 8.00 24.38 1.21
CA HIS A 8 9.22 23.71 1.65
C HIS A 8 8.84 22.43 2.39
N ARG A 9 9.17 21.27 1.82
CA ARG A 9 8.91 19.95 2.42
C ARG A 9 10.23 19.38 2.94
N PHE A 10 10.20 18.87 4.16
CA PHE A 10 11.33 18.20 4.80
C PHE A 10 10.84 16.88 5.38
N GLU A 11 11.70 15.87 5.42
CA GLU A 11 11.39 14.53 5.91
C GLU A 11 12.49 14.03 6.85
N LEU A 12 12.12 13.25 7.85
CA LEU A 12 13.04 12.59 8.77
C LEU A 12 12.87 11.09 8.63
N HIS A 13 13.99 10.38 8.47
CA HIS A 13 13.98 8.94 8.21
C HIS A 13 14.59 8.11 9.35
N GLN A 14 15.32 8.73 10.29
CA GLN A 14 15.98 8.01 11.37
C GLN A 14 15.10 7.97 12.64
N PRO A 15 14.76 6.77 13.15
CA PRO A 15 14.06 6.65 14.42
C PRO A 15 14.96 7.09 15.57
N ILE A 16 14.40 7.80 16.55
CA ILE A 16 15.15 8.28 17.73
C ILE A 16 15.18 7.27 18.88
N ARG A 17 14.34 6.23 18.81
CA ARG A 17 14.12 5.26 19.91
C ARG A 17 14.91 3.97 19.74
N TRP A 18 15.26 3.62 18.51
CA TRP A 18 16.05 2.44 18.17
C TRP A 18 16.91 2.74 16.95
N ALA A 19 17.84 1.84 16.63
CA ALA A 19 18.69 1.97 15.46
C ALA A 19 17.88 1.79 14.16
N GLN A 20 18.23 2.55 13.12
CA GLN A 20 17.71 2.34 11.78
C GLN A 20 17.95 0.90 11.33
N GLY A 21 16.96 0.28 10.69
CA GLY A 21 17.02 -1.12 10.27
C GLY A 21 16.69 -2.12 11.38
N CYS A 22 15.98 -1.69 12.43
CA CYS A 22 15.47 -2.59 13.47
C CYS A 22 14.63 -3.73 12.83
N PRO A 23 14.98 -5.00 13.07
CA PRO A 23 14.29 -6.12 12.42
C PRO A 23 12.83 -6.26 12.85
N LEU A 24 12.49 -5.85 14.08
CA LEU A 24 11.11 -5.84 14.56
C LEU A 24 10.26 -4.79 13.82
N GLU A 25 10.80 -3.58 13.62
CA GLU A 25 10.12 -2.54 12.85
C GLU A 25 9.90 -2.99 11.40
N LYS A 26 10.93 -3.57 10.78
CA LYS A 26 10.84 -4.12 9.43
C LYS A 26 9.72 -5.16 9.32
N MET A 27 9.69 -6.13 10.23
CA MET A 27 8.67 -7.18 10.24
C MET A 27 7.25 -6.61 10.40
N VAL A 28 7.06 -5.63 11.30
CA VAL A 28 5.75 -4.99 11.48
C VAL A 28 5.33 -4.23 10.22
N SER A 29 6.26 -3.51 9.60
CA SER A 29 6.01 -2.78 8.34
C SER A 29 5.59 -3.71 7.22
N GLU A 30 6.28 -4.84 7.05
CA GLU A 30 5.96 -5.86 6.04
C GLU A 30 4.62 -6.55 6.33
N ALA A 31 4.37 -6.93 7.59
CA ALA A 31 3.14 -7.62 7.98
C ALA A 31 1.88 -6.75 7.82
N LEU A 32 2.00 -5.44 7.99
CA LEU A 32 0.89 -4.49 7.90
C LEU A 32 0.89 -3.66 6.62
N VAL A 33 1.84 -3.91 5.72
CA VAL A 33 1.97 -3.26 4.41
C VAL A 33 1.99 -1.73 4.56
N PHE A 34 2.90 -1.23 5.41
CA PHE A 34 3.08 0.22 5.60
C PHE A 34 3.92 0.90 4.53
N ASP A 35 4.49 0.12 3.62
CA ASP A 35 5.30 0.62 2.52
C ASP A 35 4.41 1.13 1.37
N ASP A 36 4.65 2.39 0.98
CA ASP A 36 3.93 3.15 -0.04
C ASP A 36 4.84 3.52 -1.25
N GLU A 37 5.93 2.79 -1.51
CA GLU A 37 6.83 3.07 -2.65
C GLU A 37 6.13 3.04 -4.04
N ASN A 38 4.92 2.47 -4.16
CA ASN A 38 4.19 2.35 -5.43
C ASN A 38 3.88 3.69 -6.12
N PHE A 39 3.83 4.81 -5.38
CA PHE A 39 3.51 6.12 -5.97
C PHE A 39 4.70 6.79 -6.68
N THR A 40 5.90 6.24 -6.56
CA THR A 40 7.12 6.81 -7.16
C THR A 40 7.24 6.47 -8.65
N HIS A 41 6.54 5.42 -9.12
CA HIS A 41 6.61 4.94 -10.49
C HIS A 41 5.31 5.21 -11.26
N THR A 42 5.44 5.81 -12.44
CA THR A 42 4.28 5.99 -13.34
C THR A 42 4.07 4.71 -14.15
N PRO A 43 2.93 4.00 -14.02
CA PRO A 43 2.66 2.82 -14.84
C PRO A 43 2.61 3.18 -16.33
N GLN A 44 3.13 2.28 -17.18
CA GLN A 44 3.24 2.47 -18.63
C GLN A 44 2.50 1.35 -19.37
N GLY A 45 2.10 1.63 -20.61
CA GLY A 45 1.44 0.68 -21.50
C GLY A 45 -0.09 0.80 -21.52
N ASN A 46 -0.72 -0.16 -22.20
CA ASN A 46 -2.18 -0.21 -22.31
C ASN A 46 -2.78 -0.74 -21.00
N ILE A 47 -3.87 -0.12 -20.55
CA ILE A 47 -4.60 -0.52 -19.35
C ILE A 47 -5.47 -1.73 -19.65
N VAL A 48 -5.44 -2.75 -18.79
CA VAL A 48 -6.28 -3.94 -18.92
C VAL A 48 -7.05 -4.15 -17.62
N ILE A 49 -8.38 -4.09 -17.71
CA ILE A 49 -9.24 -4.29 -16.55
C ILE A 49 -9.51 -5.78 -16.35
N SER A 50 -9.28 -6.28 -15.14
CA SER A 50 -9.61 -7.66 -14.76
C SER A 50 -10.15 -7.75 -13.33
N ALA A 51 -11.06 -8.69 -13.09
CA ALA A 51 -11.55 -9.00 -11.76
C ALA A 51 -10.71 -10.08 -11.07
N PHE A 52 -10.63 -10.01 -9.74
CA PHE A 52 -10.08 -11.08 -8.92
C PHE A 52 -10.83 -11.19 -7.58
N GLU A 53 -10.72 -12.36 -6.97
CA GLU A 53 -11.38 -12.71 -5.71
C GLU A 53 -10.37 -12.90 -4.59
N GLN A 54 -10.83 -12.94 -3.33
CA GLN A 54 -9.98 -13.11 -2.14
C GLN A 54 -9.12 -14.38 -2.15
N THR A 55 -9.49 -15.39 -2.95
CA THR A 55 -8.67 -16.61 -3.12
C THR A 55 -7.26 -16.30 -3.64
N LEU A 56 -7.09 -15.17 -4.35
CA LEU A 56 -5.79 -14.76 -4.88
C LEU A 56 -4.77 -14.49 -3.79
N TRP A 57 -5.18 -14.07 -2.58
CA TRP A 57 -4.27 -13.91 -1.44
C TRP A 57 -3.47 -15.18 -1.11
N ARG A 58 -3.97 -16.37 -1.49
CA ARG A 58 -3.28 -17.65 -1.28
C ARG A 58 -2.47 -18.10 -2.50
N SER A 59 -2.96 -17.86 -3.72
CA SER A 59 -2.36 -18.37 -4.94
C SER A 59 -1.34 -17.41 -5.58
N ASP A 60 -1.62 -16.11 -5.50
CA ASP A 60 -0.79 -15.02 -6.02
C ASP A 60 -0.99 -13.78 -5.14
N PRO A 61 -0.28 -13.69 -3.99
CA PRO A 61 -0.47 -12.59 -3.05
C PRO A 61 0.05 -11.25 -3.58
N GLU A 62 0.89 -11.22 -4.62
CA GLU A 62 1.45 -9.97 -5.15
C GLU A 62 0.38 -9.07 -5.76
N THR A 63 -0.56 -9.64 -6.50
CA THR A 63 -1.68 -8.92 -7.12
C THR A 63 -2.54 -8.17 -6.09
N PRO A 64 -3.17 -8.83 -5.09
CA PRO A 64 -3.97 -8.13 -4.09
C PRO A 64 -3.11 -7.20 -3.20
N LEU A 65 -1.83 -7.51 -2.98
CA LEU A 65 -0.92 -6.63 -2.24
C LEU A 65 -0.72 -5.28 -2.96
N LYS A 66 -0.44 -5.31 -4.27
CA LYS A 66 -0.30 -4.08 -5.09
C LYS A 66 -1.59 -3.28 -5.13
N VAL A 67 -2.73 -3.96 -5.24
CA VAL A 67 -4.05 -3.32 -5.21
C VAL A 67 -4.29 -2.67 -3.84
N TYR A 68 -3.98 -3.35 -2.74
CA TYR A 68 -4.10 -2.78 -1.40
C TYR A 68 -3.26 -1.51 -1.27
N GLN A 69 -1.98 -1.56 -1.62
CA GLN A 69 -1.06 -0.43 -1.53
C GLN A 69 -1.56 0.79 -2.34
N LEU A 70 -2.05 0.56 -3.55
CA LEU A 70 -2.63 1.64 -4.37
C LEU A 70 -3.86 2.25 -3.69
N LEU A 71 -4.79 1.42 -3.23
CA LEU A 71 -6.03 1.88 -2.59
C LEU A 71 -5.77 2.58 -1.26
N SER A 72 -4.86 2.06 -0.44
CA SER A 72 -4.53 2.61 0.88
C SER A 72 -3.81 3.95 0.76
N GLY A 73 -2.78 4.06 -0.09
CA GLY A 73 -2.01 5.30 -0.21
C GLY A 73 -2.73 6.41 -0.98
N ALA A 74 -3.75 6.09 -1.78
CA ALA A 74 -4.65 7.09 -2.38
C ALA A 74 -5.73 7.59 -1.39
N HIS A 75 -5.89 6.91 -0.25
CA HIS A 75 -6.88 7.27 0.76
C HIS A 75 -6.28 8.21 1.81
N TYR A 76 -7.09 9.16 2.32
CA TYR A 76 -6.61 10.18 3.26
C TYR A 76 -6.13 9.60 4.61
N ARG A 77 -6.55 8.38 4.93
CA ARG A 77 -6.21 7.65 6.16
C ARG A 77 -6.02 6.18 5.85
N THR A 78 -4.89 5.63 6.28
CA THR A 78 -4.60 4.19 6.20
C THR A 78 -4.95 3.50 7.53
N SER A 79 -5.47 2.28 7.45
CA SER A 79 -5.72 1.44 8.63
C SER A 79 -5.44 -0.03 8.30
N PRO A 80 -4.72 -0.77 9.19
CA PRO A 80 -4.55 -2.22 9.01
C PRO A 80 -5.88 -2.99 9.09
N LEU A 81 -6.95 -2.35 9.59
CA LEU A 81 -8.29 -2.93 9.57
C LEU A 81 -8.81 -3.09 8.14
N ASP A 82 -8.42 -2.20 7.22
CA ASP A 82 -8.81 -2.29 5.81
C ASP A 82 -8.12 -3.47 5.12
N LEU A 83 -6.84 -3.73 5.44
CA LEU A 83 -6.12 -4.93 4.97
C LEU A 83 -6.82 -6.20 5.42
N ARG A 84 -7.17 -6.32 6.71
CA ARG A 84 -7.92 -7.47 7.22
C ARG A 84 -9.27 -7.66 6.52
N ARG A 85 -10.00 -6.57 6.25
CA ARG A 85 -11.27 -6.68 5.50
C ARG A 85 -11.03 -7.18 4.09
N MET A 86 -10.00 -6.66 3.40
CA MET A 86 -9.65 -7.09 2.06
C MET A 86 -9.27 -8.58 2.00
N MET A 87 -8.54 -9.07 3.02
CA MET A 87 -8.11 -10.47 3.11
C MET A 87 -9.23 -11.43 3.47
N ASP A 88 -10.04 -11.11 4.48
CA ASP A 88 -10.87 -12.12 5.17
C ASP A 88 -12.37 -11.80 5.25
N ALA A 89 -12.79 -10.54 5.07
CA ALA A 89 -14.20 -10.21 5.20
C ALA A 89 -15.00 -10.81 4.04
N PRO A 90 -16.18 -11.41 4.27
CA PRO A 90 -16.99 -11.94 3.19
C PRO A 90 -17.56 -10.82 2.31
N GLY A 91 -17.86 -11.16 1.05
CA GLY A 91 -18.53 -10.27 0.10
C GLY A 91 -17.67 -9.14 -0.44
N GLN A 92 -16.34 -9.28 -0.38
CA GLN A 92 -15.42 -8.37 -1.06
C GLN A 92 -15.11 -8.87 -2.47
N HIS A 93 -15.17 -7.97 -3.45
CA HIS A 93 -14.82 -8.22 -4.85
C HIS A 93 -13.94 -7.09 -5.36
N PHE A 94 -12.97 -7.40 -6.22
CA PHE A 94 -11.96 -6.45 -6.64
C PHE A 94 -11.78 -6.40 -8.16
N LEU A 95 -11.43 -5.23 -8.64
CA LEU A 95 -10.97 -4.98 -10.01
C LEU A 95 -9.57 -4.36 -9.96
N GLN A 96 -8.72 -4.74 -10.91
CA GLN A 96 -7.40 -4.12 -11.13
C GLN A 96 -7.28 -3.60 -12.57
N ALA A 97 -6.30 -2.72 -12.80
CA ALA A 97 -6.07 -1.99 -14.05
C ALA A 97 -4.56 -1.84 -14.32
#